data_AF-A0A7X9DFM5-F1
#
_entry.id   AF-A0A7X9DFM5-F1
#
_cell.length_a   1.000
_cell.length_b   1.000
_cell.length_c   1.000
_cell.angle_alpha   90.00
_cell.angle_beta   90.00
_cell.angle_gamma   90.00
#
_symmetry.space_group_name_H-M   'P 1'
#
loop_
_entity.id
_entity.type
_entity.pdbx_description
1 polymer ?
#
loop_
_entity_poly.entity_id
_entity_poly.type
_entity_poly.pdbx_seq_one_letter_code
_entity_poly.pdbx_strand_id
1 'polypeptide(L)'
;MPRTRTFGFYYDNKTKEKNKLYLGFDCDVGGTITGADSYPLRAWNIIFKNLNPVLTKSKILHQILQDENIQGLVISFYWFFEGSEGIILWIEKKDIEQYMQNKIIYPELIARSTTTRLDGKIINLILFQKAP
;
A
#
# COMPACT_ATOMS: atom_id res chain seq x y z
N MET A 1 -7.34 -2.58 -20.23
CA MET A 1 -5.96 -3.00 -20.53
C MET A 1 -5.40 -3.70 -19.30
N PRO A 2 -4.73 -4.86 -19.43
CA PRO A 2 -4.05 -5.46 -18.29
C PRO A 2 -2.91 -4.51 -17.91
N ARG A 3 -2.93 -3.98 -16.69
CA ARG A 3 -1.83 -3.18 -16.18
C ARG A 3 -0.70 -4.14 -15.84
N THR A 4 0.40 -4.03 -16.58
CA THR A 4 1.64 -4.77 -16.34
C THR A 4 2.03 -4.57 -14.87
N ARG A 5 2.40 -5.64 -14.16
CA ARG A 5 2.95 -5.51 -12.80
C ARG A 5 4.25 -4.71 -12.90
N THR A 6 4.18 -3.43 -12.56
CA THR A 6 5.32 -2.51 -12.60
C THR A 6 5.97 -2.46 -11.23
N PHE A 7 7.31 -2.51 -11.27
CA PHE A 7 8.19 -2.32 -10.13
C PHE A 7 9.06 -1.11 -10.45
N GLY A 8 9.17 -0.16 -9.53
CA GLY A 8 9.91 1.07 -9.78
C GLY A 8 10.17 1.86 -8.51
N PHE A 9 10.94 2.94 -8.63
CA PHE A 9 11.14 3.90 -7.54
C PHE A 9 10.23 5.09 -7.73
N TYR A 10 9.55 5.51 -6.67
CA TYR A 10 8.61 6.62 -6.66
C TYR A 10 9.19 7.74 -5.80
N TYR A 11 9.15 8.96 -6.32
CA TYR A 11 9.47 10.16 -5.58
C TYR A 11 8.21 10.69 -4.90
N ASP A 12 8.36 11.20 -3.68
CA ASP A 12 7.34 12.06 -3.12
C ASP A 12 7.37 13.43 -3.81
N ASN A 13 6.59 13.54 -4.89
CA ASN A 13 6.42 14.78 -5.62
C ASN A 13 5.70 15.88 -4.82
N LYS A 14 5.03 15.55 -3.70
CA LYS A 14 4.34 16.55 -2.85
C LYS A 14 5.32 17.27 -1.93
N THR A 15 6.29 16.59 -1.35
CA THR A 15 7.27 17.23 -0.46
C THR A 15 8.41 17.93 -1.21
N LYS A 16 8.56 17.70 -2.53
CA LYS A 16 9.70 18.17 -3.35
C LYS A 16 11.07 17.71 -2.84
N GLU A 17 11.10 16.82 -1.85
CA GLU A 17 12.33 16.25 -1.30
C GLU A 17 12.79 15.13 -2.23
N LYS A 18 13.66 15.50 -3.18
CA LYS A 18 14.27 14.58 -4.16
C LYS A 18 15.11 13.45 -3.54
N ASN A 19 15.32 13.47 -2.23
CA ASN A 19 16.13 12.49 -1.51
C ASN A 19 15.29 11.37 -0.89
N LYS A 20 13.95 11.39 -1.04
CA LYS A 20 13.06 10.38 -0.48
C LYS A 20 12.58 9.43 -1.57
N LEU A 21 13.30 8.33 -1.74
CA LEU A 21 12.92 7.26 -2.67
C LEU A 21 12.02 6.26 -1.95
N TYR A 22 10.91 5.92 -2.59
CA TYR A 22 10.07 4.80 -2.17
C TYR A 22 10.15 3.69 -3.20
N LEU A 23 10.23 2.45 -2.73
CA LEU A 23 10.13 1.30 -3.60
C LEU A 23 8.66 1.00 -3.88
N GLY A 24 8.25 0.95 -5.14
CA GLY A 24 6.85 0.80 -5.47
C GLY A 24 6.47 -0.40 -6.33
N PHE A 25 5.24 -0.83 -6.10
CA PHE A 25 4.62 -2.02 -6.66
C PHE A 25 3.20 -1.71 -7.12
N ASP A 26 2.88 -2.06 -8.36
CA ASP A 26 1.53 -1.98 -8.87
C ASP A 26 0.89 -3.37 -8.91
N CYS A 27 -0.24 -3.50 -8.21
CA CYS A 27 -0.96 -4.74 -8.01
C CYS A 27 -2.37 -4.64 -8.59
N ASP A 28 -2.61 -5.35 -9.69
CA ASP A 28 -3.97 -5.62 -10.17
C ASP A 28 -4.56 -6.77 -9.35
N VAL A 29 -5.63 -6.48 -8.61
CA VAL A 29 -6.30 -7.44 -7.72
C VAL A 29 -7.10 -8.47 -8.53
N GLY A 30 -7.40 -8.16 -9.79
CA GLY A 30 -8.16 -9.01 -10.70
C GLY A 30 -9.63 -9.14 -10.33
N GLY A 31 -10.46 -9.42 -11.34
CA GLY A 31 -11.90 -9.65 -11.18
C GLY A 31 -12.72 -8.40 -10.86
N THR A 32 -14.04 -8.58 -10.82
CA THR A 32 -14.99 -7.55 -10.38
C THR A 32 -15.27 -7.75 -8.90
N ILE A 33 -15.06 -6.70 -8.10
CA ILE A 33 -15.49 -6.72 -6.71
C ILE A 33 -17.01 -6.53 -6.67
N THR A 34 -17.69 -7.39 -5.93
CA THR A 34 -19.15 -7.36 -5.76
C THR A 34 -19.51 -6.94 -4.34
N GLY A 35 -20.54 -6.11 -4.17
CA GLY A 35 -21.07 -5.72 -2.86
C GLY A 35 -21.25 -4.21 -2.70
N ALA A 36 -22.20 -3.80 -1.86
CA ALA A 36 -22.56 -2.39 -1.64
C ALA A 36 -21.66 -1.69 -0.60
N ASP A 37 -20.45 -2.20 -0.37
CA ASP A 37 -19.52 -1.61 0.58
C ASP A 37 -19.19 -0.16 0.21
N SER A 38 -18.85 0.67 1.21
CA SER A 38 -18.29 1.99 0.90
C SER A 38 -16.89 1.85 0.30
N TYR A 39 -16.46 2.82 -0.52
CA TYR A 39 -15.11 2.83 -1.10
C TYR A 39 -14.00 2.61 -0.05
N PRO A 40 -14.01 3.29 1.13
CA PRO A 40 -12.98 3.08 2.15
C PRO A 40 -12.97 1.65 2.72
N LEU A 41 -14.14 1.03 2.89
CA LEU A 41 -14.24 -0.36 3.36
C LEU A 41 -13.70 -1.34 2.30
N ARG A 42 -14.03 -1.14 1.02
CA ARG A 42 -13.42 -1.91 -0.08
C ARG A 42 -11.90 -1.76 -0.08
N ALA A 43 -11.40 -0.53 0.02
CA ALA A 43 -9.96 -0.25 0.03
C ALA A 43 -9.27 -0.97 1.20
N TRP A 44 -9.85 -0.93 2.41
CA TRP A 44 -9.36 -1.67 3.56
C TRP A 44 -9.28 -3.17 3.27
N ASN A 45 -10.37 -3.78 2.81
CA ASN A 45 -10.43 -5.22 2.54
C ASN A 45 -9.40 -5.66 1.50
N ILE A 46 -9.22 -4.86 0.45
CA ILE A 46 -8.23 -5.10 -0.60
C ILE A 46 -6.81 -5.04 -0.05
N ILE A 47 -6.47 -3.97 0.69
CA ILE A 47 -5.15 -3.82 1.29
C ILE A 47 -4.89 -4.98 2.24
N PHE A 48 -5.84 -5.24 3.15
CA PHE A 48 -5.70 -6.29 4.16
C PHE A 48 -5.45 -7.67 3.53
N LYS A 49 -6.17 -8.00 2.46
CA LYS A 49 -6.02 -9.29 1.76
C LYS A 49 -4.72 -9.41 0.97
N ASN A 50 -4.24 -8.32 0.36
CA ASN A 50 -3.19 -8.38 -0.67
C ASN A 50 -1.82 -7.83 -0.24
N LEU A 51 -1.73 -7.08 0.87
CA LEU A 51 -0.46 -6.51 1.32
C LEU A 51 0.48 -7.58 1.91
N ASN A 52 -0.03 -8.54 2.67
CA ASN A 52 0.78 -9.55 3.34
C ASN A 52 1.69 -10.35 2.35
N PRO A 53 1.22 -10.81 1.18
CA PRO A 53 2.09 -11.40 0.16
C PRO A 53 3.24 -10.49 -0.30
N VAL A 54 3.03 -9.17 -0.37
CA VAL A 54 4.08 -8.21 -0.75
C VAL A 54 5.14 -8.11 0.34
N LEU A 55 4.71 -8.03 1.60
CA LEU A 55 5.61 -7.91 2.76
C LEU A 55 6.40 -9.20 3.04
N THR A 56 5.79 -10.37 2.87
CA THR A 56 6.37 -11.65 3.32
C THR A 56 7.18 -12.38 2.24
N LYS A 57 6.93 -12.15 0.96
CA LYS A 57 7.51 -12.99 -0.11
C LYS A 57 8.86 -12.53 -0.64
N SER A 58 9.46 -11.49 -0.08
CA SER A 58 10.59 -10.84 -0.75
C SER A 58 11.79 -10.65 0.16
N LYS A 59 12.68 -11.64 0.19
CA LYS A 59 14.06 -11.47 0.67
C LYS A 59 14.75 -10.27 0.00
N ILE A 60 14.39 -10.01 -1.26
CA ILE A 60 14.85 -8.87 -2.06
C ILE A 60 14.32 -7.54 -1.50
N LEU A 61 13.08 -7.49 -1.02
CA LEU A 61 12.47 -6.31 -0.40
C LEU A 61 13.25 -5.90 0.84
N HIS A 62 13.61 -6.87 1.68
CA HIS A 62 14.42 -6.60 2.86
C HIS A 62 15.80 -6.05 2.50
N GLN A 63 16.44 -6.60 1.46
CA GLN A 63 17.74 -6.11 0.99
C GLN A 63 17.66 -4.68 0.44
N ILE A 64 16.65 -4.37 -0.38
CA ILE A 64 16.45 -3.02 -0.92
C ILE A 64 16.12 -2.02 0.20
N LEU A 65 15.30 -2.44 1.16
CA LEU A 65 14.96 -1.61 2.31
C LEU A 65 16.18 -1.32 3.20
N GLN A 66 17.30 -2.05 3.12
CA GLN A 66 18.52 -1.69 3.87
C GLN A 66 19.21 -0.43 3.32
N ASP A 67 18.95 -0.03 2.07
CA ASP A 67 19.52 1.19 1.51
C ASP A 67 19.01 2.44 2.28
N GLU A 68 19.93 3.34 2.63
CA GLU A 68 19.66 4.54 3.42
C GLU A 68 18.79 5.57 2.67
N ASN A 69 18.82 5.52 1.33
CA ASN A 69 18.03 6.42 0.48
C ASN A 69 16.56 5.97 0.37
N ILE A 70 16.26 4.72 0.72
CA ILE A 70 14.92 4.15 0.64
C ILE A 70 14.15 4.44 1.93
N GLN A 71 13.09 5.24 1.80
CA GLN A 71 12.25 5.69 2.91
C GLN A 71 11.12 4.73 3.25
N GLY A 72 10.78 3.82 2.33
CA GLY A 72 9.70 2.88 2.52
C GLY A 72 9.15 2.31 1.22
N LEU A 73 7.89 1.88 1.29
CA LEU A 73 7.19 1.21 0.20
C LEU A 73 5.97 1.99 -0.26
N VAL A 74 5.69 1.90 -1.55
CA VAL A 74 4.46 2.42 -2.17
C VAL A 74 3.77 1.30 -2.91
N ILE A 75 2.54 0.97 -2.55
CA ILE A 75 1.82 -0.13 -3.20
C ILE A 75 0.50 0.41 -3.73
N SER A 76 0.34 0.36 -5.04
CA SER A 76 -0.92 0.67 -5.69
C SER A 76 -1.72 -0.62 -5.86
N PHE A 77 -2.94 -0.65 -5.35
CA PHE A 77 -3.90 -1.71 -5.64
C PHE A 77 -4.97 -1.19 -6.57
N TYR A 78 -5.22 -1.91 -7.66
CA TYR A 78 -6.23 -1.58 -8.66
C TYR A 78 -7.29 -2.67 -8.71
N TRP A 79 -8.55 -2.26 -8.87
CA TRP A 79 -9.68 -3.18 -9.00
C TRP A 79 -10.80 -2.56 -9.85
N PHE A 80 -11.83 -3.35 -10.12
CA PHE A 80 -13.03 -2.90 -10.81
C PHE A 80 -14.25 -2.98 -9.90
N PHE A 81 -14.95 -1.86 -9.74
CA PHE A 81 -16.25 -1.74 -9.06
C PHE A 81 -17.07 -0.66 -9.79
N GLU A 82 -18.00 -1.08 -10.66
CA GLU A 82 -18.78 -0.18 -11.54
C GLU A 82 -17.92 0.75 -12.44
N GLY A 83 -16.62 0.51 -12.48
CA GLY A 83 -15.59 1.37 -13.04
C GLY A 83 -14.22 1.01 -12.46
N SER A 84 -13.15 1.57 -13.04
CA SER A 84 -11.79 1.37 -12.53
C SER A 84 -11.57 2.18 -11.26
N GLU A 85 -11.25 1.50 -10.16
CA GLU A 85 -10.90 2.09 -8.88
C GLU A 85 -9.46 1.71 -8.50
N GLY A 86 -8.88 2.41 -7.52
CA GLY A 86 -7.57 2.09 -7.00
C GLY A 86 -7.16 2.91 -5.80
N ILE A 87 -6.32 2.33 -4.95
CA ILE A 87 -5.76 2.95 -3.75
C ILE A 87 -4.24 2.83 -3.79
N ILE A 88 -3.56 3.85 -3.29
CA ILE A 88 -2.11 3.87 -3.14
C ILE A 88 -1.80 3.91 -1.65
N LEU A 89 -1.03 2.94 -1.19
CA LEU A 89 -0.60 2.76 0.18
C LEU A 89 0.88 3.14 0.30
N TRP A 90 1.19 4.09 1.17
CA TRP A 90 2.56 4.54 1.47
C TRP A 90 2.91 4.05 2.87
N ILE A 91 3.92 3.20 2.98
CA ILE A 91 4.37 2.59 4.23
C ILE A 91 5.80 3.04 4.49
N GLU A 92 6.05 3.66 5.64
CA GLU A 92 7.41 4.03 6.02
C GLU A 92 8.25 2.81 6.41
N LYS A 93 9.54 2.84 6.06
CA LYS A 93 10.52 1.79 6.41
C LYS A 93 10.51 1.48 7.90
N LYS A 94 10.43 2.49 8.76
CA LYS A 94 10.40 2.34 10.22
C LYS A 94 9.22 1.49 10.72
N ASP A 95 8.06 1.58 10.07
CA ASP A 95 6.86 0.85 10.47
C ASP A 95 6.90 -0.58 9.93
N ILE A 96 7.47 -0.79 8.74
CA ILE A 96 7.79 -2.13 8.22
C ILE A 96 8.74 -2.85 9.18
N GLU A 97 9.81 -2.19 9.63
CA GLU A 97 10.75 -2.75 10.59
C GLU A 97 10.09 -3.09 11.93
N GLN A 98 9.23 -2.21 12.46
CA GLN A 98 8.45 -2.50 13.66
C GLN A 98 7.54 -3.72 13.47
N TYR A 99 6.87 -3.84 12.32
CA TYR A 99 6.03 -4.99 12.00
C TYR A 99 6.84 -6.28 11.92
N MET A 100 7.98 -6.27 11.22
CA MET A 100 8.87 -7.43 11.10
C MET A 100 9.49 -7.86 12.44
N GLN A 101 9.66 -6.91 13.38
CA GLN A 101 10.11 -7.16 14.75
C GLN A 101 8.96 -7.53 15.70
N ASN A 102 7.73 -7.73 15.19
CA ASN A 102 6.51 -8.00 15.96
C ASN A 102 6.19 -6.93 17.02
N LYS A 103 6.63 -5.68 16.83
CA LYS A 103 6.32 -4.54 17.71
C LYS A 103 4.95 -3.94 17.44
N ILE A 104 4.45 -4.08 16.21
CA ILE A 104 3.10 -3.68 15.80
C ILE A 104 2.45 -4.83 15.04
N ILE A 105 1.11 -4.90 15.09
CA ILE A 105 0.35 -5.93 14.38
C ILE A 105 0.00 -5.49 12.96
N TYR A 106 -0.34 -6.45 12.09
CA TYR A 106 -0.65 -6.18 10.67
C TYR A 106 -1.76 -5.12 10.43
N PRO A 107 -2.91 -5.14 11.15
CA PRO A 107 -3.88 -4.05 11.05
C PRO A 107 -3.33 -2.68 11.44
N GLU A 108 -2.41 -2.63 12.41
CA GLU A 108 -1.80 -1.40 12.88
C GLU A 108 -0.79 -0.84 11.86
N LEU A 109 -0.03 -1.69 11.19
CA LEU A 109 0.83 -1.29 10.07
C LEU A 109 0.02 -0.57 8.99
N ILE A 110 -1.12 -1.15 8.59
CA ILE A 110 -2.02 -0.54 7.60
C ILE A 110 -2.57 0.79 8.10
N ALA A 111 -2.98 0.87 9.37
CA ALA A 111 -3.55 2.09 9.96
C ALA A 111 -2.53 3.24 10.09
N ARG A 112 -1.24 2.92 10.33
CA ARG A 112 -0.14 3.90 10.37
C ARG A 112 0.32 4.37 9.00
N SER A 113 0.00 3.61 7.95
CA SER A 113 0.36 3.93 6.58
C SER A 113 -0.48 5.10 6.04
N THR A 114 0.10 5.89 5.15
CA THR A 114 -0.65 6.93 4.43
C THR A 114 -1.38 6.30 3.25
N THR A 115 -2.70 6.43 3.19
CA THR A 115 -3.48 5.93 2.04
C THR A 115 -4.04 7.08 1.23
N THR A 116 -3.97 6.94 -0.09
CA THR A 116 -4.48 7.94 -1.04
C THR A 116 -5.27 7.27 -2.15
N ARG A 117 -6.27 7.98 -2.67
CA ARG A 117 -6.88 7.61 -3.96
C ARG A 117 -5.90 7.87 -5.10
N LEU A 118 -6.24 7.38 -6.29
CA LEU A 118 -5.47 7.65 -7.51
C LEU A 118 -5.36 9.14 -7.86
N ASP A 119 -6.29 9.98 -7.40
CA ASP A 119 -6.25 11.44 -7.56
C ASP A 119 -5.37 12.14 -6.49
N GLY A 120 -4.76 11.39 -5.57
CA GLY A 120 -3.89 11.89 -4.52
C GLY A 120 -4.60 12.41 -3.27
N LYS A 121 -5.94 12.30 -3.18
CA LYS A 121 -6.69 12.62 -1.94
C LYS A 121 -6.40 11.58 -0.86
N ILE A 122 -6.02 12.05 0.33
CA ILE A 122 -5.77 11.21 1.49
C ILE A 122 -7.09 10.61 1.99
N ILE A 123 -7.07 9.33 2.31
CA ILE A 123 -8.17 8.62 2.98
C ILE A 123 -7.68 8.10 4.31
N ASN A 124 -8.51 8.23 5.33
CA ASN A 124 -8.26 7.64 6.63
C ASN A 124 -8.96 6.29 6.73
N LEU A 125 -8.18 5.21 6.91
CA LEU A 125 -8.69 3.85 7.04
C LEU A 125 -8.76 3.35 8.49
N ILE A 126 -8.39 4.18 9.48
CA ILE A 126 -8.31 3.79 10.91
C ILE A 126 -9.64 3.26 11.44
N LEU A 127 -10.76 3.81 10.95
CA LEU A 127 -12.10 3.40 11.39
C LEU A 127 -12.46 1.95 11.00
N PHE A 128 -11.73 1.35 10.06
CA PHE A 128 -12.01 0.00 9.55
C PHE A 128 -11.12 -1.08 10.19
N GLN A 129 -10.23 -0.70 11.12
CA GLN A 129 -9.34 -1.62 11.85
C GLN A 129 -10.09 -2.65 12.71
N LYS A 130 -11.36 -2.37 13.06
CA LYS A 130 -12.19 -3.20 13.95
C LYS A 130 -13.12 -4.18 13.23
N ALA A 131 -13.07 -4.30 11.90
CA ALA A 131 -13.90 -5.27 11.20
C ALA A 131 -13.36 -6.70 11.50
N PRO A 132 -14.14 -7.56 12.18
CA PRO A 132 -13.75 -8.93 12.50
C PRO A 132 -13.60 -9.81 11.26
#